data_AF-A0A3B9DLR5-F1
#
_entry.id   AF-A0A3B9DLR5-F1
#
_cell.length_a   1.000
_cell.length_b   1.000
_cell.length_c   1.000
_cell.angle_alpha   90.00
_cell.angle_beta   90.00
_cell.angle_gamma   90.00
#
_symmetry.space_group_name_H-M   'P 1'
#
loop_
_entity.id
_entity.type
_entity.pdbx_description
1 polymer ?
#
loop_
_entity_poly.entity_id
_entity_poly.type
_entity_poly.pdbx_seq_one_letter_code
_entity_poly.pdbx_strand_id
1 'polypeptide(L)'
;MLNALAYESWVLHALIWLPLLGMVHVLWAAEDRAKELALGWSLVVFVLSVGLWWAYDPDLGGGYQLSSSLPWIEAWGVNYALGLDGISL
;
A
#
# COMPACT_ATOMS: atom_id res chain seq x y z
N MET A 1 17.70 1.43 5.93
CA MET A 1 16.86 2.36 6.70
C MET A 1 15.39 1.94 6.71
N LEU A 2 14.77 1.63 5.57
CA LEU A 2 13.36 1.17 5.51
C LEU A 2 13.10 -0.14 6.29
N ASN A 3 14.03 -1.09 6.25
CA ASN A 3 13.95 -2.32 7.04
C ASN A 3 13.89 -2.04 8.57
N ALA A 4 14.53 -0.98 9.05
CA ALA A 4 14.46 -0.61 10.48
C ALA A 4 13.06 -0.15 10.91
N LEU A 5 12.20 0.22 9.95
CA LEU A 5 10.80 0.59 10.16
C LEU A 5 9.84 -0.58 9.86
N ALA A 6 10.37 -1.79 9.62
CA ALA A 6 9.61 -2.96 9.16
C ALA A 6 8.74 -2.67 7.93
N TYR A 7 9.21 -1.77 7.05
CA TYR A 7 8.45 -1.21 5.93
C TYR A 7 7.77 -2.28 5.06
N GLU A 8 8.50 -3.35 4.74
CA GLU A 8 8.03 -4.46 3.91
C GLU A 8 6.80 -5.18 4.47
N SER A 9 6.62 -5.17 5.80
CA SER A 9 5.51 -5.88 6.46
C SER A 9 4.17 -5.16 6.38
N TRP A 10 4.17 -3.83 6.22
CA TRP A 10 2.95 -3.01 6.35
C TRP A 10 2.65 -2.12 5.15
N VAL A 11 3.64 -1.82 4.29
CA VAL A 11 3.46 -0.83 3.23
C VAL A 11 2.35 -1.21 2.24
N LEU A 12 2.28 -2.47 1.79
CA LEU A 12 1.26 -2.87 0.81
C LEU A 12 -0.15 -2.74 1.39
N HIS A 13 -0.32 -3.05 2.69
CA HIS A 13 -1.56 -2.84 3.41
C HIS A 13 -1.91 -1.34 3.48
N ALA A 14 -0.93 -0.50 3.82
CA ALA A 14 -1.13 0.94 3.87
C ALA A 14 -1.53 1.52 2.51
N LEU A 15 -0.89 1.10 1.42
CA LEU A 15 -1.21 1.57 0.06
C LEU A 15 -2.64 1.20 -0.36
N ILE A 16 -3.23 0.14 0.19
CA ILE A 16 -4.61 -0.25 -0.06
C ILE A 16 -5.59 0.53 0.84
N TRP A 17 -5.29 0.66 2.12
CA TRP A 17 -6.24 1.22 3.10
C TRP A 17 -6.20 2.75 3.19
N LEU A 18 -5.04 3.39 3.00
CA LEU A 18 -4.93 4.85 3.11
C LEU A 18 -5.77 5.60 2.07
N PRO A 19 -5.87 5.20 0.78
CA PRO A 19 -6.79 5.84 -0.16
C PRO A 19 -8.26 5.76 0.30
N LEU A 20 -8.67 4.66 0.92
CA LEU A 20 -10.03 4.50 1.45
C LEU A 20 -10.27 5.44 2.64
N LEU A 21 -9.30 5.56 3.55
CA LEU A 21 -9.34 6.55 4.62
C LEU A 21 -9.39 7.98 4.05
N GLY A 22 -8.59 8.27 3.02
CA GLY A 22 -8.58 9.56 2.36
C GLY A 22 -9.92 9.90 1.71
N MET A 23 -10.56 8.94 1.07
CA MET A 23 -11.92 9.08 0.53
C MET A 23 -12.92 9.46 1.63
N VAL A 24 -12.89 8.78 2.77
CA VAL A 24 -13.78 9.11 3.91
C VAL A 24 -13.53 10.54 4.43
N HIS A 25 -12.26 10.96 4.53
CA HIS A 25 -11.92 12.33 4.95
C HIS A 25 -12.42 13.38 3.96
N VAL A 26 -12.27 13.13 2.66
CA VAL A 26 -12.74 14.05 1.60
C VAL A 26 -14.27 14.15 1.61
N LEU A 27 -14.99 13.05 1.82
CA LEU A 27 -16.46 13.05 1.89
C LEU A 27 -17.01 13.83 3.09
N TRP A 28 -16.29 13.84 4.22
CA TRP A 28 -16.67 14.63 5.40
C TRP A 28 -16.18 16.07 5.39
N ALA A 29 -15.30 16.43 4.46
CA ALA A 29 -14.74 17.78 4.38
C ALA A 29 -15.73 18.76 3.73
N ALA A 30 -15.59 20.04 4.10
CA ALA A 30 -16.20 21.11 3.34
C ALA A 30 -15.61 21.18 1.91
N GLU A 31 -16.42 21.63 0.95
CA GLU A 31 -16.09 21.64 -0.47
C GLU A 31 -14.77 22.38 -0.77
N ASP A 32 -14.51 23.49 -0.07
CA ASP A 32 -13.30 24.29 -0.21
C ASP A 32 -12.01 23.56 0.22
N ARG A 33 -12.13 22.54 1.10
CA ARG A 33 -11.01 21.74 1.62
C ARG A 33 -10.86 20.36 0.99
N ALA A 34 -11.91 19.87 0.32
CA ALA A 34 -11.92 18.55 -0.30
C ALA A 34 -10.72 18.33 -1.24
N LYS A 35 -10.37 19.34 -2.04
CA LYS A 35 -9.24 19.29 -2.98
C LYS A 35 -7.88 19.19 -2.27
N GLU A 36 -7.66 20.01 -1.25
CA GLU A 36 -6.40 20.02 -0.49
C GLU A 36 -6.19 18.69 0.24
N LEU A 37 -7.26 18.14 0.83
CA LEU A 37 -7.23 16.84 1.50
C LEU A 37 -6.97 15.69 0.52
N ALA A 38 -7.66 15.67 -0.63
CA ALA A 38 -7.43 14.67 -1.65
C ALA A 38 -5.97 14.68 -2.15
N LEU A 39 -5.40 15.88 -2.36
CA LEU A 39 -4.00 16.04 -2.73
C LEU A 39 -3.05 15.55 -1.64
N GLY A 40 -3.32 15.90 -0.37
CA GLY A 40 -2.52 15.45 0.77
C GLY A 40 -2.46 13.93 0.88
N TRP A 41 -3.62 13.26 0.83
CA TRP A 41 -3.71 11.81 0.83
C TRP A 41 -3.01 11.17 -0.37
N SER A 42 -3.18 11.73 -1.57
CA SER A 42 -2.50 11.24 -2.78
C SER A 42 -0.98 11.37 -2.67
N LEU A 43 -0.48 12.47 -2.10
CA LEU A 43 0.94 12.69 -1.88
C LEU A 43 1.51 11.70 -0.85
N VAL A 44 0.79 11.42 0.23
CA VAL A 44 1.20 10.41 1.22
C VAL A 44 1.30 9.03 0.56
N VAL A 45 0.28 8.62 -0.19
CA VAL A 45 0.28 7.34 -0.91
C VAL A 45 1.42 7.28 -1.94
N PHE A 46 1.67 8.37 -2.67
CA PHE A 46 2.77 8.46 -3.63
C PHE A 46 4.15 8.36 -2.97
N VAL A 47 4.37 9.05 -1.85
CA VAL A 47 5.64 8.96 -1.11
C VAL A 47 5.86 7.53 -0.60
N LEU A 48 4.81 6.89 -0.10
CA LEU A 48 4.87 5.49 0.31
C LEU A 48 5.13 4.57 -0.88
N SER A 49 4.53 4.79 -2.06
CA SER A 49 4.76 3.94 -3.23
C SER A 49 6.18 4.10 -3.79
N VAL A 50 6.72 5.32 -3.80
CA VAL A 50 8.12 5.59 -4.20
C VAL A 50 9.10 4.85 -3.28
N GLY A 51 8.77 4.68 -2.00
CA GLY A 51 9.54 3.85 -1.06
C GLY A 51 9.75 2.39 -1.55
N LEU A 52 8.80 1.84 -2.31
CA LEU A 52 8.87 0.46 -2.81
C LEU A 52 10.04 0.27 -3.78
N TRP A 53 10.41 1.31 -4.53
CA TRP A 53 11.54 1.29 -5.46
C TRP A 53 12.86 0.90 -4.79
N TRP A 54 13.08 1.33 -3.55
CA TRP A 54 14.29 0.98 -2.79
C TRP A 54 14.14 -0.28 -1.95
N ALA A 55 12.91 -0.75 -1.73
CA ALA A 55 12.65 -1.98 -0.99
C ALA A 55 12.66 -3.21 -1.91
N TYR A 56 12.32 -3.04 -3.18
CA TYR A 56 12.32 -4.10 -4.18
C TYR A 56 13.76 -4.41 -4.65
N ASP A 57 14.10 -5.70 -4.67
CA ASP A 57 15.41 -6.17 -5.15
C ASP A 57 15.21 -6.97 -6.46
N PRO A 58 15.55 -6.43 -7.64
CA PRO A 58 15.37 -7.13 -8.91
C PRO A 58 16.27 -8.36 -9.08
N ASP A 59 17.33 -8.51 -8.27
CA ASP A 59 18.32 -9.58 -8.39
C ASP A 59 17.92 -10.85 -7.63
N LEU A 60 16.93 -10.79 -6.72
CA LEU A 60 16.43 -11.93 -5.94
C LEU A 60 15.65 -12.98 -6.75
N GLY A 61 15.57 -12.82 -8.08
CA GLY A 61 14.86 -13.72 -8.99
C GLY A 61 13.38 -13.37 -9.18
N GLY A 62 12.68 -14.14 -10.01
CA GLY A 62 11.26 -13.93 -10.26
C GLY A 62 10.36 -14.34 -9.08
N GLY A 63 9.20 -13.69 -8.94
CA GLY A 63 8.21 -13.97 -7.91
C GLY A 63 7.72 -12.71 -7.21
N TYR A 64 6.87 -12.90 -6.19
CA TYR A 64 6.35 -11.81 -5.37
C TYR A 64 7.26 -11.54 -4.15
N GLN A 65 7.69 -10.30 -4.00
CA GLN A 65 8.35 -9.74 -2.83
C GLN A 65 7.36 -8.95 -1.97
N LEU A 66 7.79 -8.52 -0.78
CA LEU A 66 6.96 -7.80 0.20
C LEU A 66 5.60 -8.48 0.42
N SER A 67 5.59 -9.82 0.43
CA SER A 67 4.35 -10.59 0.35
C SER A 67 3.73 -10.85 1.72
N SER A 68 2.41 -10.88 1.75
CA SER A 68 1.60 -11.17 2.94
C SER A 68 0.40 -12.01 2.52
N SER A 69 0.07 -13.05 3.27
CA SER A 69 -1.09 -13.88 3.00
C SER A 69 -1.81 -14.14 4.31
N LEU A 70 -3.04 -13.63 4.41
CA LEU A 70 -3.90 -13.83 5.57
C LEU A 70 -5.17 -14.58 5.13
N PRO A 71 -5.63 -15.58 5.89
CA PRO A 71 -6.89 -16.23 5.60
C PRO A 71 -8.03 -15.22 5.63
N TRP A 72 -8.82 -15.17 4.55
CA TRP A 72 -10.00 -14.30 4.48
C TRP A 72 -11.29 -15.11 4.60
N ILE A 73 -11.41 -16.18 3.81
CA ILE A 73 -12.53 -17.13 3.90
C ILE A 73 -11.94 -18.55 3.90
N GLU A 74 -11.58 -19.01 5.10
CA GLU A 74 -10.89 -20.30 5.32
C GLU A 74 -11.65 -21.48 4.71
N ALA A 75 -12.97 -21.50 4.86
CA ALA A 75 -13.82 -22.57 4.33
C ALA A 75 -13.70 -22.76 2.80
N TRP A 76 -13.27 -21.73 2.08
CA TRP A 76 -13.09 -21.75 0.63
C TRP A 76 -11.61 -21.72 0.21
N GLY A 77 -10.68 -21.74 1.17
CA GLY A 77 -9.26 -21.59 0.89
C GLY A 77 -8.89 -20.21 0.30
N VAL A 78 -9.71 -19.18 0.52
CA VAL A 78 -9.48 -17.84 -0.01
C VAL A 78 -8.66 -17.03 0.98
N ASN A 79 -7.55 -16.46 0.49
CA ASN A 79 -6.65 -15.60 1.26
C ASN A 79 -6.68 -14.17 0.72
N TYR A 80 -6.57 -13.21 1.63
CA TYR A 80 -6.11 -11.87 1.31
C TYR A 80 -4.59 -11.94 1.12
N ALA A 81 -4.18 -12.14 -0.13
CA ALA A 81 -2.79 -12.26 -0.52
C ALA A 81 -2.33 -10.98 -1.23
N LEU A 82 -1.30 -10.35 -0.68
CA LEU A 82 -0.59 -9.24 -1.27
C LEU A 82 0.82 -9.70 -1.65
N GLY A 83 1.32 -9.16 -2.74
CA GLY A 83 2.67 -9.39 -3.21
C GLY A 83 3.03 -8.36 -4.28
N LEU A 84 4.30 -8.01 -4.35
CA LEU A 84 4.84 -7.06 -5.29
C LEU A 84 5.83 -7.77 -6.22
N ASP A 85 5.60 -7.72 -7.52
CA ASP A 85 6.58 -8.13 -8.53
C ASP A 85 7.08 -6.90 -9.30
N GLY A 86 8.05 -7.09 -10.19
CA GLY A 86 8.61 -5.98 -10.97
C GLY A 86 7.64 -5.35 -11.99
N ILE A 87 6.46 -5.94 -12.24
CA ILE A 87 5.42 -5.36 -13.10
C ILE A 87 4.44 -4.51 -12.27
N SER A 88 4.20 -4.94 -11.03
CA SER A 88 3.27 -4.30 -10.10
C SER A 88 3.90 -3.14 -9.32
N LEU A 89 5.23 -3.00 -9.37
CA LEU A 89 5.99 -1.84 -8.88
C LEU A 89 5.77 -0.61 -9.78
#